data_AF-A0AA39CIR0-F1
#
_entry.id   AF-A0AA39CIR0-F1
#
_cell.length_a   1.000
_cell.length_b   1.000
_cell.length_c   1.000
_cell.angle_alpha   90.00
_cell.angle_beta   90.00
_cell.angle_gamma   90.00
#
_symmetry.space_group_name_H-M   'P 1'
#
loop_
_entity.id
_entity.type
_entity.pdbx_description
1 polymer ?
#
loop_
_entity_poly.entity_id
_entity_poly.type
_entity_poly.pdbx_seq_one_letter_code
_entity_poly.pdbx_strand_id
1 'polypeptide(L)'
;MGLVNALKPLQLARSDQVDKALQKLASSSFSRIFRLVLPATAATIISWLICNLGFYATAAQSDAFWLHTNTPKPSKNGYEAVGDLLYGLKATWIYRLENPYDQPQWALIYLLQGSIMIISALSLVVTMTSRWRTVTLFLLTCWSLDWSGMLGDPLTGFCCFLGIVLAECNLSNIPRLIAPYSPFVSPPTILLSLFLMSYPASYPETAFWSTWLRDIARNYFPVTTLGVVERLYGSIGGVLLIAAIIISPHARWALSRKPLLWLGKASFAIYLLHGMFLRTVFAWILHLGQSKVITTKQADDGFGKLVEHYPLPGTSQRVLATVVMGVCVAIASHFWNSKLEPVFAKITSKLEGIVSGNAQIKDSLSNTGPLLPLRKD
;
A
#
# COMPACT_ATOMS: atom_id res chain seq x y z
N MET A 1 -5.91 2.10 6.23
CA MET A 1 -6.01 0.97 7.18
C MET A 1 -6.72 1.34 8.48
N GLY A 2 -6.22 2.33 9.25
CA GLY A 2 -6.80 2.73 10.55
C GLY A 2 -8.31 2.97 10.52
N LEU A 3 -8.78 3.81 9.58
CA LEU A 3 -10.21 4.13 9.43
C LEU A 3 -11.08 2.88 9.24
N VAL A 4 -10.85 2.15 8.15
CA VAL A 4 -11.70 1.02 7.74
C VAL A 4 -11.73 -0.08 8.80
N ASN A 5 -10.57 -0.38 9.40
CA ASN A 5 -10.42 -1.45 10.36
C ASN A 5 -11.03 -1.12 11.73
N ALA A 6 -11.13 0.16 12.08
CA ALA A 6 -11.69 0.61 13.34
C ALA A 6 -13.22 0.75 13.31
N LEU A 7 -13.84 1.01 12.15
CA LEU A 7 -15.28 1.29 12.06
C LEU A 7 -16.15 0.24 12.77
N LYS A 8 -15.96 -1.05 12.46
CA LYS A 8 -16.82 -2.10 13.01
C LYS A 8 -16.58 -2.37 14.51
N PRO A 9 -15.33 -2.49 15.00
CA PRO A 9 -15.07 -2.56 16.44
C PRO A 9 -15.63 -1.36 17.22
N LEU A 10 -15.48 -0.14 16.70
CA LEU A 10 -15.98 1.07 17.36
C LEU A 10 -17.51 1.16 17.35
N GLN A 11 -18.18 0.69 16.29
CA GLN A 11 -19.64 0.57 16.26
C GLN A 11 -20.15 -0.38 17.35
N LEU A 12 -19.51 -1.53 17.52
CA LEU A 12 -19.85 -2.49 18.58
C LEU A 12 -19.59 -1.93 19.98
N ALA A 13 -18.45 -1.25 20.16
CA ALA A 13 -18.10 -0.59 21.43
C ALA A 13 -19.11 0.52 21.80
N ARG A 14 -19.62 1.27 20.82
CA ARG A 14 -20.67 2.28 21.04
C ARG A 14 -22.07 1.70 21.26
N SER A 15 -22.28 0.43 20.93
CA SER A 15 -23.54 -0.29 21.16
C SER A 15 -23.50 -1.10 22.46
N ASP A 16 -22.55 -0.80 23.36
CA ASP A 16 -22.29 -1.52 24.62
C ASP A 16 -22.02 -3.03 24.46
N GLN A 17 -21.55 -3.45 23.28
CA GLN A 17 -21.19 -4.84 22.98
C GLN A 17 -19.67 -5.05 22.98
N VAL A 18 -19.04 -4.71 24.11
CA VAL A 18 -17.57 -4.72 24.27
C VAL A 18 -16.97 -6.11 24.06
N ASP A 19 -17.58 -7.16 24.62
CA ASP A 19 -17.08 -8.54 24.48
C ASP A 19 -17.08 -8.99 23.02
N LYS A 20 -18.16 -8.66 22.29
CA LYS A 20 -18.25 -8.95 20.86
C LYS A 20 -17.25 -8.13 20.06
N ALA A 21 -16.97 -6.88 20.47
CA ALA A 21 -15.95 -6.06 19.83
C ALA A 21 -14.55 -6.67 19.99
N LEU A 22 -14.21 -7.12 21.21
CA LEU A 22 -12.93 -7.79 21.50
C LEU A 22 -12.79 -9.12 20.77
N GLN A 23 -13.83 -9.97 20.80
CA GLN A 23 -13.82 -11.23 20.06
C GLN A 23 -13.68 -11.01 18.55
N LYS A 24 -14.38 -10.01 18.00
CA LYS A 24 -14.28 -9.62 16.59
C LYS A 24 -12.87 -9.13 16.25
N LEU A 25 -12.26 -8.35 17.14
CA LEU A 25 -10.92 -7.84 16.97
C LEU A 25 -9.90 -8.99 16.94
N ALA A 26 -9.99 -9.94 17.89
CA ALA A 26 -9.11 -11.11 17.94
C ALA A 26 -9.17 -11.96 16.66
N SER A 27 -10.37 -12.38 16.24
CA SER A 27 -10.59 -13.16 14.99
C SER A 27 -10.13 -12.38 13.75
N SER A 28 -10.45 -11.09 13.67
CA SER A 28 -10.03 -10.25 12.54
C SER A 28 -8.52 -10.04 12.49
N SER A 29 -7.83 -10.08 13.62
CA SER A 29 -6.38 -9.90 13.70
C SER A 29 -5.65 -11.09 13.07
N PHE A 30 -6.04 -12.30 13.48
CA PHE A 30 -5.45 -13.55 12.99
C PHE A 30 -5.64 -13.69 11.47
N SER A 31 -6.88 -13.56 10.99
CA SER A 31 -7.20 -13.71 9.57
C SER A 31 -6.51 -12.67 8.68
N ARG A 32 -6.24 -11.46 9.19
CA ARG A 32 -5.58 -10.40 8.41
C ARG A 32 -4.11 -10.72 8.11
N ILE A 33 -3.40 -11.34 9.04
CA ILE A 33 -2.00 -11.74 8.84
C ILE A 33 -1.93 -12.67 7.61
N PHE A 34 -2.77 -13.70 7.55
CA PHE A 34 -2.79 -14.63 6.42
C PHE A 34 -3.26 -14.00 5.10
N ARG A 35 -4.25 -13.10 5.15
CA ARG A 35 -4.69 -12.36 3.95
C ARG A 35 -3.60 -11.46 3.37
N LEU A 36 -2.64 -11.03 4.17
CA LEU A 36 -1.48 -10.26 3.71
C LEU A 36 -0.34 -11.18 3.25
N VAL A 37 -0.03 -12.21 4.05
CA VAL A 37 1.11 -13.11 3.81
C VAL A 37 0.91 -14.01 2.60
N LEU A 38 -0.23 -14.72 2.51
CA LEU A 38 -0.43 -15.73 1.45
C LEU A 38 -0.35 -15.14 0.03
N PRO A 39 -1.03 -14.01 -0.28
CA PRO A 39 -0.94 -13.43 -1.61
C PRO A 39 0.46 -12.92 -1.95
N ALA A 40 1.16 -12.32 -0.98
CA ALA A 40 2.53 -11.84 -1.17
C ALA A 40 3.51 -12.99 -1.42
N THR A 41 3.42 -14.08 -0.65
CA THR A 41 4.20 -15.30 -0.88
C THR A 41 3.95 -15.86 -2.28
N ALA A 42 2.70 -15.95 -2.71
CA ALA A 42 2.35 -16.42 -4.05
C ALA A 42 2.93 -15.52 -5.15
N ALA A 43 2.83 -14.19 -5.01
CA ALA A 43 3.40 -13.24 -5.96
C ALA A 43 4.93 -13.39 -6.07
N THR A 44 5.62 -13.56 -4.94
CA THR A 44 7.07 -13.78 -4.91
C THR A 44 7.47 -15.10 -5.58
N ILE A 45 6.73 -16.19 -5.34
CA ILE A 45 6.98 -17.48 -6.00
C ILE A 45 6.80 -17.37 -7.51
N ILE A 46 5.74 -16.69 -7.97
CA ILE A 46 5.49 -16.50 -9.40
C ILE A 46 6.59 -15.64 -10.03
N SER A 47 6.98 -14.53 -9.39
CA SER A 47 8.06 -13.66 -9.87
C SER A 47 9.41 -14.39 -9.91
N TRP A 48 9.70 -15.23 -8.90
CA TRP A 48 10.88 -16.09 -8.87
C TRP A 48 10.89 -17.10 -10.01
N LEU A 49 9.75 -17.75 -10.31
CA LEU A 49 9.62 -18.65 -11.46
C LEU A 49 9.90 -17.93 -12.78
N ILE A 50 9.30 -16.76 -12.98
CA ILE A 50 9.49 -15.93 -14.18
C ILE A 50 10.96 -15.51 -14.34
N CYS A 51 11.61 -15.14 -13.24
CA CYS A 51 13.03 -14.80 -13.25
C CYS A 51 13.90 -15.98 -13.73
N ASN A 52 13.72 -17.16 -13.15
CA ASN A 52 14.52 -18.34 -13.49
C ASN A 52 14.25 -18.88 -14.90
N LEU A 53 13.05 -18.63 -15.45
CA LEU A 53 12.75 -18.91 -16.85
C LEU A 53 13.40 -17.91 -17.83
N GLY A 54 14.08 -16.88 -17.33
CA GLY A 54 14.79 -15.88 -18.16
C GLY A 54 13.90 -14.78 -18.73
N PHE A 55 12.62 -14.70 -18.34
CA PHE A 55 11.67 -13.72 -18.87
C PHE A 55 12.00 -12.26 -18.47
N TYR A 56 12.86 -12.07 -17.47
CA TYR A 56 13.37 -10.76 -17.04
C TYR A 56 14.62 -10.29 -17.79
N ALA A 57 15.16 -11.05 -18.75
CA ALA A 57 16.38 -10.69 -19.46
C ALA A 57 16.30 -9.30 -20.14
N THR A 58 15.17 -8.97 -20.77
CA THR A 58 14.98 -7.67 -21.42
C THR A 58 14.99 -6.51 -20.42
N ALA A 59 14.38 -6.68 -19.26
CA ALA A 59 14.39 -5.66 -18.21
C ALA A 59 15.79 -5.49 -17.59
N ALA A 60 16.49 -6.60 -17.35
CA ALA A 60 17.86 -6.60 -16.83
C ALA A 60 18.86 -5.92 -17.79
N GLN A 61 18.56 -5.88 -19.09
CA GLN A 61 19.41 -5.26 -20.10
C GLN A 61 18.91 -3.87 -20.52
N SER A 62 17.86 -3.32 -19.91
CA SER A 62 17.36 -1.99 -20.24
C SER A 62 18.28 -0.88 -19.71
N ASP A 63 18.39 0.24 -20.45
CA ASP A 63 19.01 1.47 -19.95
C ASP A 63 18.13 2.24 -18.94
N ALA A 64 16.86 1.85 -18.79
CA ALA A 64 15.98 2.45 -17.79
C ALA A 64 16.42 2.04 -16.37
N PHE A 65 16.90 3.01 -15.59
CA PHE A 65 17.46 2.80 -14.24
C PHE A 65 16.58 1.91 -13.35
N TRP A 66 15.28 2.21 -13.25
CA TRP A 66 14.38 1.43 -12.40
C TRP A 66 14.24 -0.03 -12.87
N LEU A 67 14.11 -0.28 -14.18
CA LEU A 67 14.02 -1.64 -14.71
C LEU A 67 15.33 -2.40 -14.46
N HIS A 68 16.47 -1.78 -14.73
CA HIS A 68 17.77 -2.44 -14.60
C HIS A 68 18.10 -2.79 -13.14
N THR A 69 17.99 -1.81 -12.24
CA THR A 69 18.39 -1.96 -10.83
C THR A 69 17.45 -2.86 -10.05
N ASN A 70 16.15 -2.85 -10.37
CA ASN A 70 15.17 -3.65 -9.63
C ASN A 70 14.94 -5.05 -10.24
N THR A 71 15.68 -5.45 -11.27
CA THR A 71 15.51 -6.77 -11.88
C THR A 71 16.55 -7.76 -11.35
N PRO A 72 16.14 -8.82 -10.64
CA PRO A 72 17.07 -9.84 -10.17
C PRO A 72 17.62 -10.66 -11.34
N LYS A 73 18.84 -11.19 -11.17
CA LYS A 73 19.44 -12.12 -12.13
C LYS A 73 18.93 -13.54 -11.88
N PRO A 74 18.81 -14.38 -12.92
CA PRO A 74 18.54 -15.81 -12.74
C PRO A 74 19.64 -16.46 -11.90
N SER A 75 19.25 -17.41 -11.03
CA SER A 75 20.19 -18.16 -10.20
C SER A 75 21.00 -19.12 -11.06
N LYS A 76 22.26 -19.41 -10.68
CA LYS A 76 23.16 -20.25 -11.49
C LYS A 76 22.80 -21.74 -11.41
N ASN A 77 22.35 -22.18 -10.24
CA ASN A 77 22.05 -23.57 -9.94
C ASN A 77 20.64 -23.72 -9.34
N GLY A 78 19.99 -24.87 -9.55
CA GLY A 78 18.64 -25.12 -9.01
C GLY A 78 18.56 -25.09 -7.48
N TYR A 79 19.62 -25.50 -6.78
CA TYR A 79 19.69 -25.42 -5.31
C TYR A 79 19.83 -23.99 -4.81
N GLU A 80 20.68 -23.18 -5.46
CA GLU A 80 20.79 -21.74 -5.20
C GLU A 80 19.47 -21.04 -5.48
N ALA A 81 18.74 -21.43 -6.53
CA ALA A 81 17.44 -20.87 -6.85
C ALA A 81 16.44 -21.05 -5.70
N VAL A 82 16.40 -22.22 -5.06
CA VAL A 82 15.53 -22.44 -3.89
C VAL A 82 16.01 -21.62 -2.68
N GLY A 83 17.32 -21.51 -2.47
CA GLY A 83 17.91 -20.63 -1.45
C GLY A 83 17.51 -19.16 -1.63
N ASP A 84 17.59 -18.66 -2.87
CA ASP A 84 17.21 -17.31 -3.24
C ASP A 84 15.70 -17.05 -3.05
N LEU A 85 14.87 -18.06 -3.33
CA LEU A 85 13.42 -17.99 -3.05
C LEU A 85 13.16 -17.84 -1.55
N LEU A 86 13.78 -18.68 -0.72
CA LEU A 86 13.63 -18.62 0.74
C LEU A 86 14.14 -17.27 1.28
N TYR A 87 15.24 -16.77 0.74
CA TYR A 87 15.75 -15.44 1.07
C TYR A 87 14.73 -14.35 0.70
N GLY A 88 14.18 -14.34 -0.52
CA GLY A 88 13.20 -13.34 -0.95
C GLY A 88 11.91 -13.36 -0.12
N LEU A 89 11.43 -14.56 0.23
CA LEU A 89 10.28 -14.74 1.12
C LEU A 89 10.55 -14.21 2.52
N LYS A 90 11.74 -14.45 3.08
CA LYS A 90 12.15 -13.94 4.39
C LYS A 90 12.37 -12.42 4.37
N ALA A 91 13.03 -11.91 3.33
CA ALA A 91 13.39 -10.50 3.18
C ALA A 91 12.15 -9.59 3.22
N THR A 92 11.03 -10.04 2.66
CA THR A 92 9.74 -9.31 2.68
C THR A 92 9.26 -8.96 4.09
N TRP A 93 9.60 -9.77 5.10
CA TRP A 93 9.11 -9.64 6.48
C TRP A 93 10.15 -9.13 7.47
N ILE A 94 11.32 -8.70 6.99
CA ILE A 94 12.39 -8.18 7.82
C ILE A 94 12.64 -6.71 7.48
N TYR A 95 12.68 -5.87 8.51
CA TYR A 95 12.94 -4.44 8.33
C TYR A 95 14.26 -4.20 7.58
N ARG A 96 14.24 -3.23 6.66
CA ARG A 96 15.40 -2.80 5.85
C ARG A 96 15.92 -3.85 4.85
N LEU A 97 15.30 -5.02 4.76
CA LEU A 97 15.55 -5.94 3.66
C LEU A 97 14.53 -5.71 2.56
N GLU A 98 14.98 -5.85 1.31
CA GLU A 98 14.14 -5.72 0.14
C GLU A 98 14.02 -7.08 -0.54
N ASN A 99 12.80 -7.40 -0.97
CA ASN A 99 12.57 -8.60 -1.76
C ASN A 99 13.05 -8.35 -3.20
N PRO A 100 14.10 -9.04 -3.68
CA PRO A 100 14.65 -8.78 -5.02
C PRO A 100 13.63 -9.15 -6.12
N TYR A 101 12.78 -10.15 -5.87
CA TYR A 101 11.79 -10.61 -6.85
C TYR A 101 10.55 -9.72 -6.91
N ASP A 102 10.24 -8.96 -5.86
CA ASP A 102 9.07 -8.08 -5.85
C ASP A 102 9.32 -6.88 -4.93
N GLN A 103 10.03 -5.87 -5.46
CA GLN A 103 10.44 -4.69 -4.70
C GLN A 103 9.26 -3.94 -4.07
N PRO A 104 8.11 -3.75 -4.76
CA PRO A 104 6.94 -3.13 -4.15
C PRO A 104 6.51 -3.75 -2.83
N GLN A 105 6.83 -5.01 -2.51
CA GLN A 105 6.45 -5.63 -1.24
C GLN A 105 7.09 -5.01 0.00
N TRP A 106 8.05 -4.09 -0.14
CA TRP A 106 8.66 -3.37 1.00
C TRP A 106 7.64 -2.75 1.96
N ALA A 107 6.46 -2.33 1.48
CA ALA A 107 5.45 -1.71 2.33
C ALA A 107 4.66 -2.73 3.19
N LEU A 108 4.71 -4.03 2.87
CA LEU A 108 3.89 -5.06 3.54
C LEU A 108 4.24 -5.22 5.02
N ILE A 109 5.52 -5.14 5.38
CA ILE A 109 5.95 -5.21 6.78
C ILE A 109 5.39 -4.04 7.60
N TYR A 110 5.37 -2.83 7.02
CA TYR A 110 4.79 -1.64 7.65
C TYR A 110 3.25 -1.73 7.74
N LEU A 111 2.58 -2.35 6.76
CA LEU A 111 1.15 -2.64 6.85
C LEU A 111 0.82 -3.65 7.95
N LEU A 112 1.67 -4.66 8.14
CA LEU A 112 1.55 -5.63 9.22
C LEU A 112 1.78 -4.96 10.59
N GLN A 113 2.85 -4.17 10.73
CA GLN A 113 3.14 -3.36 11.92
C GLN A 113 1.95 -2.47 12.26
N GLY A 114 1.48 -1.67 11.30
CA GLY A 114 0.34 -0.78 11.48
C GLY A 114 -0.94 -1.52 11.87
N SER A 115 -1.16 -2.73 11.35
CA SER A 115 -2.27 -3.57 11.77
C SER A 115 -2.19 -3.92 13.26
N ILE A 116 -1.04 -4.37 13.74
CA ILE A 116 -0.82 -4.69 15.17
C ILE A 116 -1.06 -3.45 16.02
N MET A 117 -0.55 -2.30 15.62
CA MET A 117 -0.77 -1.03 16.32
C MET A 117 -2.26 -0.68 16.43
N ILE A 118 -3.01 -0.83 15.33
CA ILE A 118 -4.47 -0.58 15.33
C ILE A 118 -5.18 -1.52 16.30
N ILE A 119 -4.84 -2.81 16.29
CA ILE A 119 -5.44 -3.81 17.18
C ILE A 119 -5.14 -3.47 18.64
N SER A 120 -3.89 -3.22 18.98
CA SER A 120 -3.49 -2.86 20.35
C SER A 120 -4.18 -1.59 20.83
N ALA A 121 -4.22 -0.54 20.00
CA ALA A 121 -4.90 0.70 20.37
C ALA A 121 -6.41 0.49 20.54
N LEU A 122 -7.08 -0.27 19.65
CA LEU A 122 -8.50 -0.56 19.79
C LEU A 122 -8.80 -1.38 21.04
N SER A 123 -7.99 -2.39 21.37
CA SER A 123 -8.13 -3.15 22.60
C SER A 123 -7.99 -2.28 23.84
N LEU A 124 -7.05 -1.32 23.83
CA LEU A 124 -6.84 -0.39 24.94
C LEU A 124 -8.06 0.53 25.16
N VAL A 125 -8.65 1.04 24.08
CA VAL A 125 -9.69 2.09 24.17
C VAL A 125 -11.12 1.56 24.10
N VAL A 126 -11.34 0.25 23.93
CA VAL A 126 -12.66 -0.32 23.68
C VAL A 126 -13.65 -0.08 24.83
N THR A 127 -13.17 -0.04 26.07
CA THR A 127 -13.97 0.18 27.29
C THR A 127 -14.17 1.66 27.61
N MET A 128 -13.47 2.55 26.92
CA MET A 128 -13.52 3.99 27.17
C MET A 128 -14.75 4.62 26.51
N THR A 129 -15.26 5.70 27.12
CA THR A 129 -16.28 6.55 26.47
C THR A 129 -15.71 7.21 25.21
N SER A 130 -16.57 7.57 24.24
CA SER A 130 -16.13 8.10 22.93
C SER A 130 -15.26 9.37 23.03
N ARG A 131 -15.52 10.26 24.01
CA ARG A 131 -14.70 11.46 24.24
C ARG A 131 -13.30 11.09 24.71
N TRP A 132 -13.20 10.29 25.78
CA TRP A 132 -11.92 9.86 26.33
C TRP A 132 -11.14 8.99 25.36
N ARG A 133 -11.81 8.10 24.62
CA ARG A 133 -11.20 7.32 23.54
C ARG A 133 -10.55 8.22 22.49
N THR A 134 -11.22 9.29 22.06
CA THR A 134 -10.65 10.23 21.07
C THR A 134 -9.43 10.96 21.62
N VAL A 135 -9.49 11.42 22.88
CA VAL A 135 -8.36 12.07 23.56
C VAL A 135 -7.16 11.11 23.68
N THR A 136 -7.39 9.88 24.15
CA THR A 136 -6.34 8.87 24.28
C THR A 136 -5.71 8.51 22.93
N LEU A 137 -6.51 8.38 21.87
CA LEU A 137 -6.00 8.13 20.52
C LEU A 137 -5.17 9.29 19.97
N PHE A 138 -5.52 10.53 20.30
CA PHE A 138 -4.73 11.71 19.93
C PHE A 138 -3.39 11.74 20.68
N LEU A 139 -3.39 11.44 21.98
CA LEU A 139 -2.16 11.30 22.77
C LEU A 139 -1.27 10.17 22.21
N LEU A 140 -1.86 9.01 21.89
CA LEU A 140 -1.15 7.92 21.24
C LEU A 140 -0.59 8.31 19.88
N THR A 141 -1.30 9.13 19.11
CA THR A 141 -0.81 9.68 17.83
C THR A 141 0.45 10.51 18.06
N CYS A 142 0.43 11.46 19.00
CA CYS A 142 1.58 12.30 19.32
C CYS A 142 2.77 11.46 19.79
N TRP A 143 2.54 10.51 20.72
CA TRP A 143 3.60 9.61 21.18
C TRP A 143 4.12 8.70 20.06
N SER A 144 3.26 8.29 19.12
CA SER A 144 3.66 7.42 18.01
C SER A 144 4.74 7.96 17.10
N LEU A 145 4.89 9.28 17.04
CA LEU A 145 5.93 9.91 16.22
C LEU A 145 7.34 9.52 16.71
N ASP A 146 7.51 9.27 18.00
CA ASP A 146 8.81 8.93 18.59
C ASP A 146 9.14 7.43 18.41
N TRP A 147 8.31 6.53 18.96
CA TRP A 147 8.59 5.08 18.90
C TRP A 147 8.38 4.46 17.52
N SER A 148 7.51 5.00 16.66
CA SER A 148 7.41 4.48 15.27
C SER A 148 8.69 4.79 14.50
N GLY A 149 9.37 5.90 14.82
CA GLY A 149 10.68 6.23 14.26
C GLY A 149 11.73 5.17 14.59
N MET A 150 11.74 4.68 15.83
CA MET A 150 12.62 3.60 16.26
C MET A 150 12.34 2.26 15.56
N LEU A 151 11.08 2.01 15.17
CA LEU A 151 10.64 0.79 14.47
C LEU A 151 10.91 0.83 12.95
N GLY A 152 11.48 1.93 12.44
CA GLY A 152 11.91 2.04 11.04
C GLY A 152 10.97 2.83 10.13
N ASP A 153 9.80 3.26 10.60
CA ASP A 153 8.98 4.27 9.91
C ASP A 153 8.26 5.20 10.89
N PRO A 154 8.64 6.49 10.99
CA PRO A 154 8.03 7.42 11.94
C PRO A 154 6.54 7.69 11.72
N LEU A 155 5.99 7.42 10.54
CA LEU A 155 4.65 7.87 10.16
C LEU A 155 3.58 6.77 10.14
N THR A 156 3.99 5.50 10.28
CA THR A 156 3.05 4.37 10.32
C THR A 156 2.08 4.51 11.50
N GLY A 157 2.59 4.78 12.70
CA GLY A 157 1.75 4.99 13.89
C GLY A 157 0.83 6.18 13.77
N PHE A 158 1.37 7.31 13.30
CA PHE A 158 0.63 8.55 13.06
C PHE A 158 -0.59 8.31 12.16
N CYS A 159 -0.39 7.68 11.00
CA CYS A 159 -1.46 7.37 10.07
C CYS A 159 -2.47 6.36 10.63
N CYS A 160 -2.00 5.38 11.39
CA CYS A 160 -2.85 4.35 11.98
C CYS A 160 -3.79 4.95 13.02
N PHE A 161 -3.26 5.68 14.00
CA PHE A 161 -4.04 6.24 15.11
C PHE A 161 -4.96 7.38 14.65
N LEU A 162 -4.49 8.28 13.77
CA LEU A 162 -5.37 9.27 13.16
C LEU A 162 -6.46 8.64 12.30
N GLY A 163 -6.16 7.52 11.64
CA GLY A 163 -7.18 6.74 10.96
C GLY A 163 -8.30 6.27 11.91
N ILE A 164 -7.96 5.82 13.12
CA ILE A 164 -8.95 5.43 14.15
C ILE A 164 -9.72 6.65 14.64
N VAL A 165 -9.06 7.79 14.86
CA VAL A 165 -9.72 9.06 15.23
C VAL A 165 -10.72 9.48 14.15
N LEU A 166 -10.34 9.40 12.87
CA LEU A 166 -11.26 9.67 11.76
C LEU A 166 -12.44 8.70 11.75
N ALA A 167 -12.26 7.44 12.18
CA ALA A 167 -13.37 6.49 12.33
C ALA A 167 -14.34 6.91 13.44
N GLU A 168 -13.83 7.35 14.60
CA GLU A 168 -14.65 7.93 15.67
C GLU A 168 -15.42 9.16 15.19
N CYS A 169 -14.75 10.06 14.48
CA CYS A 169 -15.37 11.25 13.87
C CYS A 169 -16.47 10.85 12.89
N ASN A 170 -16.22 9.88 12.01
CA ASN A 170 -17.21 9.40 11.04
C ASN A 170 -18.47 8.81 11.70
N LEU A 171 -18.31 8.12 12.82
CA LEU A 171 -19.44 7.57 13.58
C LEU A 171 -20.17 8.63 14.41
N SER A 172 -19.54 9.77 14.71
CA SER A 172 -20.13 10.86 15.47
C SER A 172 -21.12 11.70 14.65
N ASN A 173 -21.70 12.72 15.27
CA ASN A 173 -22.58 13.68 14.56
C ASN A 173 -21.81 14.71 13.71
N ILE A 174 -20.47 14.77 13.82
CA ILE A 174 -19.63 15.77 13.15
C ILE A 174 -19.86 15.83 11.63
N PRO A 175 -19.86 14.70 10.86
CA PRO A 175 -20.04 14.77 9.41
C PRO A 175 -21.41 15.33 9.02
N ARG A 176 -22.46 15.11 9.83
CA ARG A 176 -23.79 15.66 9.58
C ARG A 176 -23.85 17.16 9.83
N LEU A 177 -23.16 17.63 10.88
CA LEU A 177 -23.09 19.05 11.23
C LEU A 177 -22.29 19.86 10.21
N ILE A 178 -21.22 19.29 9.65
CA ILE A 178 -20.34 19.97 8.68
C ILE A 178 -20.83 19.80 7.23
N ALA A 179 -21.74 18.86 6.95
CA ALA A 179 -22.22 18.59 5.60
C ALA A 179 -22.69 19.84 4.82
N PRO A 180 -23.42 20.82 5.42
CA PRO A 180 -23.85 22.03 4.72
C PRO A 180 -22.68 22.90 4.23
N TYR A 181 -21.58 22.93 4.97
CA TYR A 181 -20.38 23.70 4.65
C TYR A 181 -19.38 22.92 3.77
N SER A 182 -19.61 21.62 3.58
CA SER A 182 -18.71 20.75 2.83
C SER A 182 -18.42 21.21 1.38
N PRO A 183 -19.34 21.83 0.62
CA PRO A 183 -19.02 22.32 -0.73
C PRO A 183 -17.94 23.41 -0.74
N PHE A 184 -17.78 24.17 0.36
CA PHE A 184 -16.79 25.23 0.47
C PHE A 184 -15.49 24.75 1.13
N VAL A 185 -15.59 23.83 2.09
CA VAL A 185 -14.42 23.35 2.85
C VAL A 185 -13.74 22.17 2.17
N SER A 186 -14.50 21.21 1.63
CA SER A 186 -13.92 19.96 1.13
C SER A 186 -13.08 20.13 -0.14
N PRO A 187 -13.51 20.87 -1.18
CA PRO A 187 -12.68 21.05 -2.38
C PRO A 187 -11.29 21.65 -2.11
N PRO A 188 -11.14 22.77 -1.36
CA PRO A 188 -9.80 23.29 -1.09
C PRO A 188 -8.97 22.35 -0.21
N THR A 189 -9.58 21.63 0.74
CA THR A 189 -8.85 20.61 1.52
C THR A 189 -8.39 19.43 0.64
N ILE A 190 -9.21 19.00 -0.32
CA ILE A 190 -8.84 17.95 -1.29
C ILE A 190 -7.73 18.43 -2.21
N LEU A 191 -7.78 19.67 -2.70
CA LEU A 191 -6.72 20.23 -3.52
C LEU A 191 -5.42 20.37 -2.74
N LEU A 192 -5.48 20.85 -1.51
CA LEU A 192 -4.32 20.94 -0.62
C LEU A 192 -3.74 19.56 -0.32
N SER A 193 -4.58 18.55 -0.06
CA SER A 193 -4.09 17.20 0.21
C SER A 193 -3.41 16.58 -1.01
N LEU A 194 -4.00 16.71 -2.20
CA LEU A 194 -3.38 16.27 -3.46
C LEU A 194 -2.09 17.02 -3.76
N PHE A 195 -2.04 18.32 -3.46
CA PHE A 195 -0.84 19.13 -3.60
C PHE A 195 0.30 18.62 -2.71
N LEU A 196 0.03 18.34 -1.43
CA LEU A 196 1.03 17.75 -0.52
C LEU A 196 1.45 16.35 -1.00
N MET A 197 0.51 15.50 -1.40
CA MET A 197 0.79 14.14 -1.90
C MET A 197 1.55 14.12 -3.24
N SER A 198 1.62 15.25 -3.95
CA SER A 198 2.37 15.36 -5.21
C SER A 198 3.89 15.51 -5.04
N TYR A 199 4.38 15.64 -3.80
CA TYR A 199 5.80 15.81 -3.52
C TYR A 199 6.60 14.57 -3.99
N PRO A 200 7.61 14.73 -4.87
CA PRO A 200 8.34 13.62 -5.45
C PRO A 200 9.37 13.03 -4.49
N ALA A 201 9.61 11.73 -4.62
CA ALA A 201 10.62 11.03 -3.82
C ALA A 201 12.07 11.33 -4.25
N SER A 202 12.26 11.65 -5.53
CA SER A 202 13.57 11.96 -6.09
C SER A 202 13.50 13.20 -6.94
N TYR A 203 14.61 13.94 -7.00
CA TYR A 203 14.76 15.17 -7.77
C TYR A 203 13.67 16.24 -7.52
N PRO A 204 13.41 16.63 -6.25
CA PRO A 204 12.41 17.65 -5.91
C PRO A 204 12.68 19.03 -6.51
N GLU A 205 13.88 19.28 -7.01
CA GLU A 205 14.28 20.49 -7.73
C GLU A 205 13.72 20.59 -9.16
N THR A 206 13.22 19.50 -9.73
CA THR A 206 12.73 19.48 -11.12
C THR A 206 11.49 20.33 -11.35
N ALA A 207 10.74 20.64 -10.30
CA ALA A 207 9.55 21.45 -10.36
C ALA A 207 9.53 22.54 -9.29
N PHE A 208 8.88 23.66 -9.60
CA PHE A 208 8.82 24.83 -8.72
C PHE A 208 8.04 24.54 -7.43
N TRP A 209 6.88 23.87 -7.52
CA TRP A 209 6.06 23.58 -6.35
C TRP A 209 6.72 22.57 -5.41
N SER A 210 7.43 21.57 -5.94
CA SER A 210 8.18 20.59 -5.14
C SER A 210 9.39 21.23 -4.47
N THR A 211 10.05 22.18 -5.15
CA THR A 211 11.10 23.01 -4.54
C THR A 211 10.55 23.82 -3.38
N TRP A 212 9.42 24.49 -3.58
CA TRP A 212 8.76 25.27 -2.52
C TRP A 212 8.40 24.41 -1.30
N LEU A 213 7.80 23.24 -1.52
CA LEU A 213 7.51 22.27 -0.45
C LEU A 213 8.79 21.79 0.26
N ARG A 214 9.87 21.50 -0.48
CA ARG A 214 11.14 21.11 0.11
C ARG A 214 11.72 22.20 1.01
N ASP A 215 11.63 23.45 0.58
CA ASP A 215 12.19 24.58 1.33
C ASP A 215 11.35 24.87 2.60
N ILE A 216 10.02 24.73 2.52
CA ILE A 216 9.16 24.66 3.72
C ILE A 216 9.61 23.54 4.65
N ALA A 217 9.83 22.34 4.09
CA ALA A 217 10.22 21.18 4.88
C ALA A 217 11.52 21.45 5.67
N ARG A 218 12.52 22.06 4.99
CA ARG A 218 13.82 22.43 5.54
C ARG A 218 13.76 23.50 6.62
N ASN A 219 12.85 24.48 6.46
CA ASN A 219 12.77 25.62 7.37
C ASN A 219 11.98 25.31 8.65
N TYR A 220 10.97 24.45 8.57
CA TYR A 220 10.01 24.24 9.67
C TYR A 220 10.08 22.88 10.34
N PHE A 221 10.61 21.85 9.67
CA PHE A 221 10.71 20.52 10.28
C PHE A 221 12.11 20.23 10.83
N PRO A 222 12.21 19.41 11.88
CA PRO A 222 13.50 18.97 12.41
C PRO A 222 14.36 18.29 11.33
N VAL A 223 15.67 18.45 11.42
CA VAL A 223 16.66 17.85 10.49
C VAL A 223 16.47 16.33 10.37
N THR A 224 16.06 15.67 11.46
CA THR A 224 15.78 14.22 11.50
C THR A 224 14.63 13.79 10.58
N THR A 225 13.72 14.71 10.24
CA THR A 225 12.55 14.44 9.38
C THR A 225 12.85 14.67 7.90
N LEU A 226 13.99 15.29 7.57
CA LEU A 226 14.36 15.63 6.19
C LEU A 226 14.57 14.41 5.29
N GLY A 227 14.95 13.27 5.86
CA GLY A 227 15.10 12.00 5.13
C GLY A 227 13.78 11.30 4.79
N VAL A 228 12.63 11.79 5.28
CA VAL A 228 11.31 11.15 5.11
C VAL A 228 10.22 12.14 4.69
N VAL A 229 10.61 13.28 4.10
CA VAL A 229 9.70 14.39 3.72
C VAL A 229 8.60 13.94 2.76
N GLU A 230 8.95 13.10 1.77
CA GLU A 230 7.97 12.52 0.84
C GLU A 230 6.85 11.77 1.56
N ARG A 231 7.22 10.98 2.57
CA ARG A 231 6.29 10.17 3.36
C ARG A 231 5.50 11.05 4.29
N LEU A 232 6.10 12.11 4.83
CA LEU A 232 5.45 13.09 5.69
C LEU A 232 4.32 13.80 4.94
N TYR A 233 4.63 14.38 3.78
CA TYR A 233 3.61 15.05 2.97
C TYR A 233 2.56 14.07 2.46
N GLY A 234 2.97 12.86 2.04
CA GLY A 234 2.03 11.79 1.68
C GLY A 234 1.10 11.39 2.83
N SER A 235 1.61 11.32 4.06
CA SER A 235 0.85 10.94 5.26
C SER A 235 -0.13 12.04 5.69
N ILE A 236 0.35 13.28 5.79
CA ILE A 236 -0.48 14.44 6.13
C ILE A 236 -1.56 14.64 5.07
N GLY A 237 -1.18 14.63 3.79
CA GLY A 237 -2.11 14.73 2.67
C GLY A 237 -3.13 13.60 2.69
N GLY A 238 -2.71 12.35 2.91
CA GLY A 238 -3.62 11.20 3.01
C GLY A 238 -4.67 11.34 4.13
N VAL A 239 -4.26 11.80 5.31
CA VAL A 239 -5.18 12.05 6.44
C VAL A 239 -6.17 13.16 6.10
N LEU A 240 -5.68 14.29 5.56
CA LEU A 240 -6.52 15.43 5.16
C LEU A 240 -7.51 15.04 4.05
N LEU A 241 -7.06 14.26 3.07
CA LEU A 241 -7.89 13.77 1.98
C LEU A 241 -9.06 12.93 2.51
N ILE A 242 -8.77 11.99 3.42
CA ILE A 242 -9.80 11.15 4.03
C ILE A 242 -10.76 12.00 4.87
N ALA A 243 -10.25 12.94 5.66
CA ALA A 243 -11.08 13.85 6.45
C ALA A 243 -12.05 14.66 5.57
N ALA A 244 -11.56 15.21 4.45
CA ALA A 244 -12.37 15.94 3.49
C ALA A 244 -13.43 15.06 2.81
N ILE A 245 -13.09 13.80 2.49
CA ILE A 245 -14.05 12.84 1.94
C ILE A 245 -15.15 12.49 2.96
N ILE A 246 -14.81 12.29 4.24
CA ILE A 246 -15.78 11.95 5.28
C ILE A 246 -16.87 13.04 5.40
N ILE A 247 -16.47 14.31 5.39
CA ILE A 247 -17.40 15.43 5.52
C ILE A 247 -18.19 15.73 4.23
N SER A 248 -17.69 15.35 3.05
CA SER A 248 -18.32 15.65 1.75
C SER A 248 -19.24 14.52 1.26
N PRO A 249 -20.56 14.75 1.12
CA PRO A 249 -21.47 13.79 0.48
C PRO A 249 -21.15 13.58 -1.01
N HIS A 250 -20.76 14.65 -1.72
CA HIS A 250 -20.44 14.59 -3.15
C HIS A 250 -19.18 13.77 -3.44
N ALA A 251 -18.11 13.94 -2.65
CA ALA A 251 -16.90 13.15 -2.81
C ALA A 251 -17.17 11.66 -2.55
N ARG A 252 -17.94 11.33 -1.51
CA ARG A 252 -18.34 9.94 -1.21
C ARG A 252 -19.16 9.33 -2.35
N TRP A 253 -20.10 10.08 -2.90
CA TRP A 253 -20.90 9.63 -4.04
C TRP A 253 -20.04 9.37 -5.29
N ALA A 254 -19.12 10.29 -5.61
CA ALA A 254 -18.22 10.15 -6.75
C ALA A 254 -17.31 8.91 -6.61
N LEU A 255 -16.73 8.70 -5.42
CA LEU A 255 -15.89 7.54 -5.13
C LEU A 255 -16.68 6.22 -5.03
N SER A 256 -18.00 6.29 -4.83
CA SER A 256 -18.87 5.10 -4.78
C SER A 256 -19.35 4.64 -6.16
N ARG A 257 -18.84 5.20 -7.26
CA ARG A 257 -19.17 4.75 -8.61
C ARG A 257 -18.51 3.40 -8.93
N LYS A 258 -19.23 2.57 -9.71
CA LYS A 258 -18.81 1.20 -10.09
C LYS A 258 -17.34 1.06 -10.52
N PRO A 259 -16.77 1.90 -11.41
CA PRO A 259 -15.37 1.74 -11.82
C PRO A 259 -14.39 1.94 -10.65
N LEU A 260 -14.64 2.94 -9.78
CA LEU A 260 -13.78 3.22 -8.63
C LEU A 260 -13.95 2.17 -7.52
N LEU A 261 -15.15 1.63 -7.34
CA LEU A 261 -15.38 0.49 -6.44
C LEU A 261 -14.67 -0.78 -6.93
N TRP A 262 -14.68 -1.04 -8.25
CA TRP A 262 -13.93 -2.14 -8.83
C TRP A 262 -12.42 -1.96 -8.62
N LEU A 263 -11.91 -0.74 -8.86
CA LEU A 263 -10.50 -0.42 -8.64
C LEU A 263 -10.12 -0.61 -7.17
N GLY A 264 -10.99 -0.21 -6.23
CA GLY A 264 -10.81 -0.46 -4.80
C GLY A 264 -10.69 -1.96 -4.48
N LYS A 265 -11.58 -2.80 -5.03
CA LYS A 265 -11.53 -4.26 -4.86
C LYS A 265 -10.27 -4.88 -5.46
N ALA A 266 -9.80 -4.38 -6.61
CA ALA A 266 -8.63 -4.93 -7.29
C ALA A 266 -7.29 -4.32 -6.89
N SER A 267 -7.30 -3.23 -6.12
CA SER A 267 -6.11 -2.44 -5.76
C SER A 267 -4.96 -3.27 -5.20
N PHE A 268 -5.24 -4.23 -4.31
CA PHE A 268 -4.21 -5.07 -3.70
C PHE A 268 -3.57 -6.04 -4.71
N ALA A 269 -4.37 -6.62 -5.61
CA ALA A 269 -3.85 -7.47 -6.68
C ALA A 269 -3.05 -6.65 -7.71
N ILE A 270 -3.49 -5.44 -8.05
CA ILE A 270 -2.73 -4.52 -8.90
C ILE A 270 -1.39 -4.19 -8.26
N TYR A 271 -1.40 -3.90 -6.95
CA TYR A 271 -0.19 -3.64 -6.17
C TYR A 271 0.80 -4.81 -6.17
N LEU A 272 0.35 -6.05 -6.05
CA LEU A 272 1.27 -7.21 -6.10
C LEU A 272 1.77 -7.51 -7.52
N LEU A 273 0.95 -7.29 -8.54
CA LEU A 273 1.27 -7.75 -9.90
C LEU A 273 2.02 -6.71 -10.72
N HIS A 274 1.83 -5.41 -10.48
CA HIS A 274 2.38 -4.38 -11.36
C HIS A 274 3.91 -4.44 -11.51
N GLY A 275 4.66 -4.75 -10.43
CA GLY A 275 6.12 -4.86 -10.48
C GLY A 275 6.58 -5.98 -11.43
N MET A 276 5.91 -7.13 -11.38
CA MET A 276 6.19 -8.27 -12.27
C MET A 276 5.87 -7.94 -13.73
N PHE A 277 4.75 -7.27 -14.00
CA PHE A 277 4.37 -6.84 -15.35
C PHE A 277 5.28 -5.73 -15.90
N LEU A 278 5.83 -4.86 -15.04
CA LEU A 278 6.85 -3.87 -15.43
C LEU A 278 8.12 -4.53 -15.94
N ARG A 279 8.56 -5.61 -15.28
CA ARG A 279 9.79 -6.33 -15.62
C ARG A 279 9.62 -7.34 -16.77
N THR A 280 8.38 -7.68 -17.13
CA THR A 280 8.05 -8.57 -18.25
C THR A 280 7.43 -7.79 -19.41
N VAL A 281 6.10 -7.78 -19.51
CA VAL A 281 5.33 -7.27 -20.65
C VAL A 281 5.70 -5.84 -20.99
N PHE A 282 5.83 -4.97 -19.98
CA PHE A 282 6.24 -3.59 -20.22
C PHE A 282 7.64 -3.52 -20.85
N ALA A 283 8.63 -4.22 -20.28
CA ALA A 283 9.99 -4.25 -20.83
C ALA A 283 10.04 -4.83 -22.26
N TRP A 284 9.25 -5.86 -22.55
CA TRP A 284 9.18 -6.46 -23.88
C TRP A 284 8.60 -5.52 -24.94
N ILE A 285 7.51 -4.83 -24.62
CA ILE A 285 6.88 -3.87 -25.54
C ILE A 285 7.71 -2.58 -25.64
N LEU A 286 8.29 -2.13 -24.53
CA LEU A 286 9.15 -0.95 -24.49
C LEU A 286 10.36 -1.09 -25.41
N HIS A 287 10.95 -2.29 -25.49
CA HIS A 287 12.14 -2.56 -26.32
C HIS A 287 11.83 -3.33 -27.60
N LEU A 288 10.55 -3.46 -27.95
CA LEU A 288 10.14 -4.16 -29.17
C LEU A 288 10.75 -3.50 -30.40
N GLY A 289 11.50 -4.28 -31.19
CA GLY A 289 12.15 -3.81 -32.41
C GLY A 289 13.40 -2.95 -32.21
N GLN A 290 13.90 -2.80 -30.97
CA GLN A 290 15.14 -2.07 -30.69
C GLN A 290 16.34 -3.02 -30.70
N SER A 291 17.45 -2.57 -31.29
CA SER A 291 18.74 -3.26 -31.16
C SER A 291 19.48 -2.79 -29.90
N LYS A 292 20.29 -3.66 -29.32
CA LYS A 292 21.17 -3.28 -28.21
C LYS A 292 22.24 -2.32 -28.69
N VAL A 293 22.55 -1.33 -27.86
CA VAL A 293 23.65 -0.38 -28.06
C VAL A 293 24.70 -0.65 -27.00
N ILE A 294 25.97 -0.58 -27.38
CA ILE A 294 27.09 -0.75 -26.46
C ILE A 294 27.32 0.59 -25.76
N THR A 295 27.09 0.62 -24.45
CA THR A 295 27.37 1.80 -23.62
C THR A 295 28.55 1.51 -22.70
N THR A 296 29.50 2.44 -22.62
CA THR A 296 30.62 2.37 -21.66
C THR A 296 30.10 2.78 -20.28
N LYS A 297 30.03 1.85 -19.33
CA LYS A 297 29.87 2.17 -17.91
C LYS A 297 31.23 2.15 -17.23
N GLN A 298 31.57 3.21 -16.52
CA GLN A 298 32.79 3.26 -15.72
C GLN A 298 32.66 2.26 -14.57
N ALA A 299 33.51 1.23 -14.53
CA ALA A 299 33.55 0.32 -13.40
C ALA A 299 34.24 0.99 -12.20
N ASP A 300 33.99 0.48 -10.99
CA ASP A 300 34.65 0.91 -9.74
C ASP A 300 36.19 0.81 -9.82
N ASP A 301 36.70 0.03 -10.79
CA ASP A 301 38.13 -0.24 -11.04
C ASP A 301 38.78 0.78 -11.99
N GLY A 302 38.06 1.81 -12.44
CA GLY A 302 38.55 2.84 -13.36
C GLY A 302 38.59 2.43 -14.85
N PHE A 303 38.38 1.15 -15.17
CA PHE A 303 38.23 0.67 -16.55
C PHE A 303 36.76 0.71 -16.99
N GLY A 304 36.50 1.26 -18.19
CA GLY A 304 35.16 1.28 -18.77
C GLY A 304 34.73 -0.14 -19.17
N LYS A 305 33.72 -0.70 -18.49
CA LYS A 305 33.09 -1.95 -18.90
C LYS A 305 32.10 -1.65 -20.02
N LEU A 306 32.31 -2.25 -21.18
CA LEU A 306 31.33 -2.25 -22.27
C LEU A 306 30.15 -3.12 -21.85
N VAL A 307 28.98 -2.50 -21.70
CA VAL A 307 27.73 -3.23 -21.38
C VAL A 307 26.72 -2.95 -22.48
N GLU A 308 26.20 -4.00 -23.08
CA GLU A 308 25.12 -3.92 -24.06
C GLU A 308 23.80 -3.63 -23.36
N HIS A 309 23.16 -2.52 -23.73
CA HIS A 309 21.88 -2.10 -23.18
C HIS A 309 20.87 -1.75 -24.28
N TYR A 310 19.59 -2.00 -24.00
CA TYR A 310 18.52 -1.45 -24.84
C TYR A 310 18.33 0.05 -24.53
N PRO A 311 18.42 0.92 -25.55
CA PRO A 311 18.30 2.37 -25.35
C PRO A 311 16.89 2.77 -24.92
N LEU A 312 16.75 3.95 -24.32
CA LEU A 312 15.44 4.49 -23.97
C LEU A 312 14.65 4.86 -25.24
N PRO A 313 13.51 4.21 -25.51
CA PRO A 313 12.76 4.45 -26.75
C PRO A 313 12.04 5.81 -26.71
N GLY A 314 11.51 6.23 -27.87
CA GLY A 314 10.72 7.46 -27.99
C GLY A 314 9.40 7.46 -27.21
N THR A 315 8.80 8.64 -27.05
CA THR A 315 7.59 8.84 -26.23
C THR A 315 6.40 7.98 -26.67
N SER A 316 6.21 7.77 -27.96
CA SER A 316 5.11 6.94 -28.50
C SER A 316 5.19 5.49 -28.02
N GLN A 317 6.38 4.89 -28.04
CA GLN A 317 6.61 3.53 -27.58
C GLN A 317 6.44 3.42 -26.06
N ARG A 318 6.84 4.44 -25.30
CA ARG A 318 6.59 4.49 -23.84
C ARG A 318 5.10 4.50 -23.54
N VAL A 319 4.32 5.34 -24.23
CA VAL A 319 2.86 5.41 -24.07
C VAL A 319 2.21 4.07 -24.42
N LEU A 320 2.60 3.47 -25.54
CA LEU A 320 2.09 2.15 -25.94
C LEU A 320 2.40 1.08 -24.89
N ALA A 321 3.66 1.00 -24.43
CA ALA A 321 4.07 0.05 -23.40
C ALA A 321 3.28 0.24 -22.09
N THR A 322 3.05 1.48 -21.66
CA THR A 322 2.24 1.79 -20.48
C THR A 322 0.77 1.38 -20.66
N VAL A 323 0.16 1.63 -21.81
CA VAL A 323 -1.23 1.22 -22.09
C VAL A 323 -1.37 -0.29 -22.10
N VAL A 324 -0.49 -1.00 -22.82
CA VAL A 324 -0.50 -2.47 -22.90
C VAL A 324 -0.29 -3.08 -21.52
N MET A 325 0.70 -2.57 -20.76
CA MET A 325 0.93 -3.00 -19.38
C MET A 325 -0.30 -2.78 -18.50
N GLY A 326 -0.93 -1.60 -18.56
CA GLY A 326 -2.11 -1.28 -17.78
C GLY A 326 -3.28 -2.24 -18.05
N VAL A 327 -3.52 -2.58 -19.32
CA VAL A 327 -4.53 -3.56 -19.72
C VAL A 327 -4.19 -4.96 -19.20
N CYS A 328 -2.93 -5.41 -19.37
CA CYS A 328 -2.49 -6.72 -18.88
C CYS A 328 -2.61 -6.85 -17.36
N VAL A 329 -2.20 -5.82 -16.61
CA VAL A 329 -2.33 -5.79 -15.15
C VAL A 329 -3.80 -5.80 -14.74
N ALA A 330 -4.67 -5.02 -15.39
CA ALA A 330 -6.10 -5.01 -15.09
C ALA A 330 -6.75 -6.40 -15.29
N ILE A 331 -6.42 -7.09 -16.39
CA ILE A 331 -6.90 -8.45 -16.67
C ILE A 331 -6.36 -9.44 -15.64
N ALA A 332 -5.05 -9.40 -15.36
CA ALA A 332 -4.41 -10.29 -14.40
C ALA A 332 -4.96 -10.08 -12.98
N SER A 333 -5.18 -8.84 -12.56
CA SER A 333 -5.80 -8.51 -11.27
C SER A 333 -7.26 -8.97 -11.21
N HIS A 334 -8.01 -8.89 -12.30
CA HIS A 334 -9.36 -9.44 -12.34
C HIS A 334 -9.36 -10.96 -12.15
N PHE A 335 -8.44 -11.67 -12.81
CA PHE A 335 -8.27 -13.11 -12.64
C PHE A 335 -7.82 -13.46 -11.21
N TRP A 336 -6.86 -12.71 -10.65
CA TRP A 336 -6.37 -12.88 -9.29
C TRP A 336 -7.50 -12.83 -8.27
N ASN A 337 -8.35 -11.81 -8.33
CA ASN A 337 -9.47 -11.67 -7.40
C ASN A 337 -10.57 -12.71 -7.62
N SER A 338 -10.76 -13.16 -8.87
CA SER A 338 -11.82 -14.13 -9.18
C SER A 338 -11.43 -15.58 -8.86
N LYS A 339 -10.14 -15.91 -8.91
CA LYS A 339 -9.65 -17.30 -8.79
C LYS A 339 -8.72 -17.54 -7.60
N LEU A 340 -7.74 -16.66 -7.37
CA LEU A 340 -6.73 -16.86 -6.33
C LEU A 340 -7.20 -16.35 -4.96
N GLU A 341 -7.83 -15.19 -4.92
CA GLU A 341 -8.34 -14.61 -3.66
C GLU A 341 -9.34 -15.53 -2.91
N PRO A 342 -10.30 -16.21 -3.58
CA PRO A 342 -11.16 -17.18 -2.92
C PRO A 342 -10.41 -18.40 -2.36
N VAL A 343 -9.31 -18.81 -3.00
CA VAL A 343 -8.45 -19.91 -2.51
C VAL A 343 -7.74 -19.47 -1.23
N PHE A 344 -7.14 -18.28 -1.22
CA PHE A 344 -6.50 -17.72 -0.02
C PHE A 344 -7.50 -17.50 1.12
N ALA A 345 -8.74 -17.09 0.80
CA ALA A 345 -9.82 -16.96 1.78
C ALA A 345 -10.17 -18.31 2.42
N LYS A 346 -10.28 -19.38 1.62
CA LYS A 346 -10.55 -20.74 2.12
C LYS A 346 -9.40 -21.29 2.98
N ILE A 347 -8.15 -21.02 2.61
CA ILE A 347 -6.98 -21.43 3.41
C ILE A 347 -7.01 -20.68 4.76
N THR A 348 -7.20 -19.37 4.71
CA THR A 348 -7.30 -18.53 5.92
C THR A 348 -8.43 -18.99 6.84
N SER A 349 -9.62 -19.29 6.30
CA SER A 349 -10.76 -19.73 7.12
C SER A 349 -10.54 -21.10 7.75
N LYS A 350 -9.86 -22.03 7.05
CA LYS A 350 -9.47 -23.32 7.61
C LYS A 350 -8.49 -23.15 8.76
N LEU A 351 -7.46 -22.32 8.60
CA LEU A 351 -6.49 -22.03 9.65
C LEU A 351 -7.15 -21.37 10.86
N GLU A 352 -8.07 -20.44 10.64
CA GLU A 352 -8.83 -19.80 11.72
C GLU A 352 -9.70 -20.82 12.47
N GLY A 353 -10.36 -21.74 11.76
CA GLY A 353 -11.13 -22.82 12.39
C GLY A 353 -10.28 -23.76 13.24
N ILE A 354 -9.08 -24.11 12.76
CA ILE A 354 -8.12 -24.94 13.49
C ILE A 354 -7.67 -24.23 14.79
N VAL A 355 -7.26 -22.96 14.69
CA VAL A 355 -6.74 -22.20 15.84
C VAL A 355 -7.83 -21.87 16.87
N SER A 356 -9.06 -21.61 16.42
CA SER A 356 -10.17 -21.29 17.31
C SER A 356 -10.86 -22.53 17.91
N GLY A 357 -10.43 -23.74 17.56
CA GLY A 357 -11.07 -24.99 17.97
C GLY A 357 -12.47 -25.20 17.38
N ASN A 358 -12.94 -24.29 16.53
CA ASN A 358 -14.23 -24.35 15.87
C ASN A 358 -14.03 -24.87 14.45
N ALA A 359 -14.00 -26.18 14.27
CA ALA A 359 -14.01 -26.85 12.97
C ALA A 359 -15.38 -26.74 12.27
N GLN A 360 -16.00 -25.55 12.28
CA GLN A 360 -17.18 -25.23 11.47
C GLN A 360 -16.80 -24.16 10.47
N ILE A 361 -16.78 -24.55 9.21
CA ILE A 361 -16.53 -23.70 8.04
C ILE A 361 -17.63 -22.64 8.01
N LYS A 362 -17.37 -21.46 8.57
CA LYS A 362 -18.20 -20.28 8.31
C LYS A 362 -17.85 -19.77 6.91
N ASP A 363 -18.70 -20.09 5.95
CA ASP A 363 -18.72 -19.42 4.64
C ASP A 363 -18.95 -17.92 4.85
N SER A 364 -17.87 -17.17 4.99
CA SER A 364 -17.90 -15.73 5.18
C SER A 364 -18.01 -15.03 3.83
N LEU A 365 -19.18 -15.18 3.18
CA LEU A 365 -19.66 -14.16 2.25
C LEU A 365 -20.05 -12.94 3.10
N SER A 366 -19.07 -12.10 3.41
CA SER A 366 -19.33 -10.79 3.99
C SER A 366 -20.04 -9.94 2.96
N ASN A 367 -21.37 -10.02 2.93
CA ASN A 367 -22.22 -9.07 2.25
C ASN A 367 -22.18 -7.75 3.06
N THR A 368 -21.05 -7.05 2.98
CA THR A 368 -20.95 -5.67 3.44
C THR A 368 -21.67 -4.80 2.43
N GLY A 369 -22.95 -4.51 2.71
CA GLY A 369 -23.58 -3.31 2.19
C GLY A 369 -22.71 -2.08 2.50
N PRO A 370 -22.86 -0.98 1.75
CA PRO A 370 -22.05 0.21 1.94
C PRO A 370 -22.15 0.68 3.41
N LEU A 371 -21.01 0.65 4.11
CA LEU A 371 -20.87 1.07 5.52
C LEU A 371 -21.09 2.58 5.71
N LEU A 372 -21.29 3.33 4.63
CA LEU A 372 -21.45 4.77 4.60
C LEU A 372 -22.86 5.11 4.07
N PRO A 373 -23.54 6.11 4.65
CA PRO A 373 -24.82 6.57 4.13
C PRO A 373 -24.60 7.11 2.71
N LEU A 374 -25.18 6.43 1.73
CA LEU A 374 -25.27 6.93 0.37
C LEU A 374 -26.46 7.90 0.29
N ARG A 375 -26.24 9.01 -0.41
CA ARG A 375 -27.29 9.95 -0.78
C ARG A 375 -28.37 9.20 -1.57
N LYS A 376 -29.64 9.38 -1.20
CA LYS A 376 -30.81 8.76 -1.85
C LYS A 376 -31.37 9.74 -2.88
N ASP A 377 -30.54 10.09 -3.85
CA ASP A 377 -30.89 11.05 -4.90
C ASP A 377 -30.30 10.57 -6.21
#